data_AF-A0A966SAN1-F1
#
_entry.id   AF-A0A966SAN1-F1
#
_cell.length_a   1.000
_cell.length_b   1.000
_cell.length_c   1.000
_cell.angle_alpha   90.00
_cell.angle_beta   90.00
_cell.angle_gamma   90.00
#
_symmetry.space_group_name_H-M   'P 1'
#
loop_
_entity.id
_entity.type
_entity.pdbx_description
1 polymer ?
#
loop_
_entity_poly.entity_id
_entity_poly.type
_entity_poly.pdbx_seq_one_letter_code
_entity_poly.pdbx_strand_id
1 'polypeptide(L)'
;DPSAADVVAAALIFLLPAACYQAFDGLYFGSSNALRAAGDTTVPAAVAIVLSWLLFVPLAHTLVFDAAGAWVEGLPQFALGALGGWIALMVYAMLLGSSMYRRWRSARWQQINIWGTRDAASGGS
;
A
#
# COMPACT_ATOMS: atom_id res chain seq x y z
N ASP A 1 22.07 -30.14 3.96
CA ASP A 1 22.78 -28.85 3.95
C ASP A 1 22.52 -28.07 5.22
N PRO A 2 23.56 -27.64 5.95
CA PRO A 2 23.44 -26.79 7.13
C PRO A 2 22.71 -25.46 6.85
N SER A 3 22.86 -24.92 5.64
CA SER A 3 22.21 -23.67 5.21
C SER A 3 20.69 -23.76 5.09
N ALA A 4 20.12 -24.96 4.91
CA ALA A 4 18.68 -25.14 4.78
C ALA A 4 17.94 -24.82 6.09
N ALA A 5 18.53 -25.20 7.24
CA ALA A 5 17.96 -24.93 8.55
C ALA A 5 17.92 -23.42 8.85
N ASP A 6 19.01 -22.71 8.55
CA ASP A 6 19.11 -21.26 8.77
C ASP A 6 18.13 -20.47 7.90
N VAL A 7 17.95 -20.88 6.63
CA VAL A 7 16.96 -20.26 5.72
C VAL A 7 15.53 -20.47 6.23
N VAL A 8 15.20 -21.67 6.72
CA VAL A 8 13.87 -21.96 7.28
C VAL A 8 13.63 -21.15 8.55
N ALA A 9 14.62 -21.06 9.44
CA ALA A 9 14.52 -20.26 10.67
C ALA A 9 14.27 -18.77 10.36
N ALA A 10 14.98 -18.21 9.38
CA ALA A 10 14.75 -16.84 8.92
C ALA A 10 13.36 -16.67 8.29
N ALA A 11 12.92 -17.61 7.44
CA ALA A 11 11.61 -17.56 6.79
C ALA A 11 10.45 -17.59 7.80
N LEU A 12 10.59 -18.34 8.90
CA LEU A 12 9.58 -18.40 9.96
C LEU A 12 9.36 -17.04 10.64
N ILE A 13 10.41 -16.21 10.77
CA ILE A 13 10.30 -14.85 11.33
C ILE A 13 9.46 -13.95 10.42
N PHE A 14 9.55 -14.14 9.10
CA PHE A 14 8.79 -13.36 8.12
C PHE A 14 7.37 -13.87 7.86
N LEU A 15 7.04 -15.09 8.28
CA LEU A 15 5.77 -15.74 7.96
C LEU A 15 4.55 -14.92 8.42
N LEU A 16 4.58 -14.39 9.64
CA LEU A 16 3.48 -13.60 10.19
C LEU A 16 3.35 -12.23 9.48
N PRO A 17 4.42 -11.42 9.32
CA PRO A 17 4.36 -10.21 8.50
C PRO A 17 3.88 -10.45 7.07
N ALA A 18 4.33 -11.53 6.44
CA ALA A 18 3.95 -11.91 5.09
C ALA A 18 2.45 -12.27 5.01
N ALA A 19 1.93 -13.05 5.95
CA ALA A 19 0.51 -13.41 5.99
C ALA A 19 -0.38 -12.17 6.17
N CYS A 20 0.00 -11.27 7.09
CA CYS A 20 -0.71 -10.00 7.26
C CYS A 20 -0.65 -9.18 5.97
N TYR A 21 0.55 -8.97 5.40
CA TYR A 21 0.74 -8.26 4.15
C TYR A 21 -0.19 -8.81 3.04
N GLN A 22 -0.21 -10.13 2.85
CA GLN A 22 -0.96 -10.78 1.78
C GLN A 22 -2.48 -10.60 1.92
N ALA A 23 -3.01 -10.59 3.14
CA ALA A 23 -4.43 -10.32 3.39
C ALA A 23 -4.82 -8.88 3.00
N PHE A 24 -4.01 -7.88 3.38
CA PHE A 24 -4.29 -6.47 3.08
C PHE A 24 -3.99 -6.11 1.63
N ASP A 25 -3.00 -6.74 1.01
CA ASP A 25 -2.69 -6.57 -0.40
C ASP A 25 -3.84 -7.08 -1.28
N GLY A 26 -4.42 -8.23 -0.93
CA GLY A 26 -5.66 -8.72 -1.56
C GLY A 26 -6.84 -7.74 -1.42
N LEU A 27 -7.00 -7.14 -0.24
CA LEU A 27 -8.03 -6.13 0.02
C LEU A 27 -7.83 -4.86 -0.82
N TYR A 28 -6.57 -4.43 -0.97
CA TYR A 28 -6.19 -3.32 -1.83
C TYR A 28 -6.56 -3.62 -3.29
N PHE A 29 -6.09 -4.74 -3.84
CA PHE A 29 -6.35 -5.10 -5.24
C PHE A 29 -7.84 -5.22 -5.53
N GLY A 30 -8.60 -5.90 -4.65
CA GLY A 30 -10.05 -6.04 -4.81
C GLY A 30 -10.77 -4.70 -4.84
N SER A 31 -10.51 -3.84 -3.85
CA SER A 31 -11.15 -2.52 -3.74
C SER A 31 -10.73 -1.58 -4.89
N SER A 32 -9.45 -1.63 -5.27
CA SER A 32 -8.86 -0.80 -6.32
C SER A 32 -9.38 -1.17 -7.71
N ASN A 33 -9.52 -2.48 -8.01
CA ASN A 33 -10.15 -2.94 -9.24
C ASN A 33 -11.63 -2.55 -9.31
N ALA A 34 -12.36 -2.66 -8.21
CA ALA A 34 -13.77 -2.29 -8.16
C ALA A 34 -13.99 -0.78 -8.36
N LEU A 35 -13.14 0.08 -7.76
CA LEU A 35 -13.14 1.52 -7.97
C LEU A 35 -12.80 1.89 -9.43
N ARG A 36 -11.78 1.25 -10.01
CA ARG A 36 -11.43 1.44 -11.43
C ARG A 36 -12.58 1.03 -12.36
N ALA A 37 -13.25 -0.09 -12.07
CA ALA A 37 -14.40 -0.55 -12.84
C ALA A 37 -15.60 0.42 -12.75
N ALA A 38 -15.75 1.14 -11.63
CA ALA A 38 -16.73 2.21 -11.47
C ALA A 38 -16.33 3.55 -12.10
N GLY A 39 -15.12 3.66 -12.65
CA GLY A 39 -14.59 4.89 -13.28
C GLY A 39 -13.78 5.79 -12.34
N ASP A 40 -13.59 5.43 -11.06
CA ASP A 40 -12.74 6.16 -10.11
C ASP A 40 -11.31 5.60 -10.12
N THR A 41 -10.47 6.09 -11.04
CA THR A 41 -9.06 5.66 -11.18
C THR A 41 -8.06 6.59 -10.51
N THR A 42 -8.44 7.84 -10.26
CA THR A 42 -7.54 8.89 -9.74
C THR A 42 -7.26 8.71 -8.25
N VAL A 43 -8.27 8.29 -7.47
CA VAL A 43 -8.10 8.12 -6.02
C VAL A 43 -7.17 6.96 -5.65
N PRO A 44 -7.29 5.76 -6.24
CA PRO A 44 -6.33 4.70 -6.00
C PRO A 44 -4.89 5.11 -6.35
N ALA A 45 -4.69 5.81 -7.47
CA ALA A 45 -3.37 6.26 -7.90
C ALA A 45 -2.78 7.31 -6.97
N ALA A 46 -3.54 8.34 -6.60
CA ALA A 46 -3.08 9.40 -5.72
C ALA A 46 -2.71 8.88 -4.32
N VAL A 47 -3.56 8.01 -3.75
CA VAL A 47 -3.31 7.45 -2.41
C VAL A 47 -2.08 6.53 -2.41
N ALA A 48 -1.87 5.73 -3.46
CA ALA A 48 -0.67 4.91 -3.59
C ALA A 48 0.61 5.76 -3.68
N ILE A 49 0.61 6.84 -4.46
CA ILE A 49 1.76 7.75 -4.58
C ILE A 49 2.06 8.42 -3.25
N VAL A 50 1.03 8.99 -2.60
CA VAL A 50 1.17 9.70 -1.32
C VAL A 50 1.68 8.77 -0.23
N LEU A 51 1.10 7.58 -0.08
CA LEU A 51 1.54 6.62 0.93
C LEU A 51 2.92 6.04 0.60
N SER A 52 3.26 5.84 -0.67
CA SER A 52 4.60 5.36 -1.05
C SER A 52 5.67 6.38 -0.66
N TRP A 53 5.49 7.64 -1.06
CA TRP A 53 6.49 8.67 -0.86
C TRP A 53 6.55 9.25 0.55
N LEU A 54 5.40 9.49 1.19
CA LEU A 54 5.38 10.16 2.50
C LEU A 54 5.39 9.19 3.68
N LEU A 55 5.07 7.92 3.46
CA LEU A 55 5.05 6.92 4.53
C LEU A 55 6.07 5.81 4.29
N PHE A 56 5.96 5.07 3.18
CA PHE A 56 6.79 3.89 2.97
C PHE A 56 8.28 4.24 2.87
N VAL A 57 8.65 5.22 2.05
CA VAL A 57 10.06 5.60 1.85
C VAL A 57 10.71 6.11 3.15
N PRO A 58 10.13 7.06 3.90
CA PRO A 58 10.71 7.51 5.17
C PRO A 58 10.73 6.39 6.22
N LEU A 59 9.64 5.63 6.34
CA LEU A 59 9.55 4.55 7.34
C LEU A 59 10.58 3.46 7.07
N ALA A 60 10.71 3.01 5.81
CA ALA A 60 11.73 2.06 5.41
C ALA A 60 13.13 2.61 5.69
N HIS A 61 13.38 3.88 5.39
CA HIS A 61 14.68 4.50 5.67
C HIS A 61 15.01 4.49 7.18
N THR A 62 14.05 4.80 8.06
CA THR A 62 14.28 4.80 9.52
C THR A 62 14.49 3.40 10.12
N LEU A 63 13.82 2.38 9.57
CA LEU A 63 13.86 1.03 10.11
C LEU A 63 15.02 0.20 9.55
N VAL A 64 15.41 0.43 8.29
CA VAL A 64 16.45 -0.34 7.60
C VAL A 64 17.85 0.15 7.94
N PHE A 65 18.08 1.47 7.91
CA PHE A 65 19.42 2.03 8.05
C PHE A 65 19.84 2.19 9.51
N ASP A 66 21.16 2.12 9.72
CA ASP A 66 21.85 2.46 10.96
C ASP A 66 22.33 3.91 10.93
N ALA A 67 22.55 4.53 12.10
CA ALA A 67 22.84 5.96 12.24
C ALA A 67 24.03 6.46 11.38
N ALA A 68 24.97 5.57 11.02
CA ALA A 68 26.08 5.88 10.11
C ALA A 68 25.72 5.84 8.60
N GLY A 69 24.63 5.18 8.22
CA GLY A 69 24.11 5.08 6.85
C GLY A 69 22.87 5.93 6.60
N ALA A 70 22.44 6.72 7.59
CA ALA A 70 21.30 7.61 7.51
C ALA A 70 21.58 8.80 6.59
N TRP A 71 20.75 9.01 5.57
CA TRP A 71 20.80 10.25 4.78
C TRP A 71 20.21 11.46 5.52
N VAL A 72 19.41 11.22 6.57
CA VAL A 72 18.72 12.27 7.34
C VAL A 72 19.10 12.11 8.82
N GLU A 73 19.88 13.06 9.33
CA GLU A 73 20.22 13.16 10.74
C GLU A 73 18.97 13.60 11.54
N GLY A 74 18.62 12.83 12.58
CA GLY A 74 17.55 13.19 13.54
C GLY A 74 16.33 12.26 13.61
N LEU A 75 16.24 11.22 12.76
CA LEU A 75 15.22 10.18 12.91
C LEU A 75 15.75 8.99 13.75
N PRO A 76 14.91 8.33 14.56
CA PRO A 76 15.32 7.13 15.29
C PRO A 76 15.66 6.01 14.28
N GLN A 77 16.93 5.62 14.26
CA GLN A 77 17.49 4.59 13.39
C GLN A 77 17.51 3.28 14.17
N PHE A 78 16.70 2.30 13.74
CA PHE A 78 16.55 1.04 14.48
C PHE A 78 17.46 -0.09 13.95
N ALA A 79 18.18 0.13 12.85
CA ALA A 79 19.15 -0.79 12.27
C ALA A 79 18.63 -2.25 12.15
N LEU A 80 17.33 -2.42 11.86
CA LEU A 80 16.69 -3.74 11.74
C LEU A 80 16.98 -4.40 10.39
N GLY A 81 17.69 -3.71 9.49
CA GLY A 81 18.07 -4.21 8.18
C GLY A 81 16.85 -4.66 7.36
N ALA A 82 16.91 -5.86 6.78
CA ALA A 82 15.84 -6.40 5.94
C ALA A 82 14.50 -6.57 6.67
N LEU A 83 14.52 -6.85 7.98
CA LEU A 83 13.31 -6.95 8.81
C LEU A 83 12.59 -5.60 8.89
N GLY A 84 13.36 -4.51 9.02
CA GLY A 84 12.83 -3.15 9.02
C GLY A 84 12.08 -2.80 7.73
N GLY A 85 12.63 -3.22 6.58
CA GLY A 85 11.99 -3.05 5.27
C GLY A 85 10.67 -3.81 5.17
N TRP A 86 10.63 -5.05 5.66
CA TRP A 86 9.41 -5.86 5.69
C TRP A 86 8.33 -5.28 6.60
N ILE A 87 8.69 -4.77 7.77
CA ILE A 87 7.75 -4.10 8.68
C ILE A 87 7.19 -2.83 8.03
N ALA A 88 8.05 -2.01 7.41
CA ALA A 88 7.62 -0.82 6.69
C ALA A 88 6.65 -1.16 5.54
N LEU A 89 6.96 -2.22 4.79
CA LEU A 89 6.11 -2.70 3.69
C LEU A 89 4.76 -3.23 4.21
N MET A 90 4.75 -3.97 5.31
CA MET A 90 3.53 -4.46 5.95
C MET A 90 2.63 -3.30 6.39
N VAL A 91 3.18 -2.30 7.09
CA VAL A 91 2.44 -1.11 7.54
C VAL A 91 1.87 -0.32 6.35
N TYR A 92 2.67 -0.15 5.30
CA TYR A 92 2.23 0.47 4.05
C TYR A 92 1.04 -0.28 3.43
N ALA A 93 1.14 -1.61 3.27
CA ALA A 93 0.06 -2.42 2.69
C ALA A 93 -1.22 -2.40 3.55
N MET A 94 -1.09 -2.44 4.87
CA MET A 94 -2.22 -2.34 5.79
C MET A 94 -2.98 -1.02 5.63
N LEU A 95 -2.26 0.10 5.59
CA LEU A 95 -2.85 1.42 5.44
C LEU A 95 -3.43 1.63 4.04
N LEU A 96 -2.73 1.18 3.00
CA LEU A 96 -3.20 1.27 1.63
C LEU A 96 -4.47 0.41 1.42
N GLY A 97 -4.46 -0.85 1.84
CA GLY A 97 -5.63 -1.73 1.78
C GLY A 97 -6.82 -1.20 2.57
N SER A 98 -6.59 -0.74 3.81
CA SER A 98 -7.64 -0.17 4.65
C SER A 98 -8.22 1.14 4.08
N SER A 99 -7.37 2.02 3.55
CA SER A 99 -7.81 3.28 2.95
C SER A 99 -8.68 3.04 1.71
N MET A 100 -8.29 2.10 0.84
CA MET A 100 -9.07 1.73 -0.34
C MET A 100 -10.38 1.04 0.02
N TYR A 101 -10.38 0.16 1.02
CA TYR A 101 -11.61 -0.45 1.50
C TYR A 101 -12.59 0.59 2.06
N ARG A 102 -12.10 1.54 2.86
CA ARG A 102 -12.93 2.65 3.36
C ARG A 102 -13.45 3.54 2.24
N ARG A 103 -12.63 3.82 1.21
CA ARG A 103 -13.06 4.57 0.02
C ARG A 103 -14.17 3.84 -0.74
N TRP A 104 -14.00 2.55 -0.99
CA TRP A 104 -15.02 1.71 -1.61
C TRP A 104 -16.33 1.72 -0.81
N ARG A 105 -16.26 1.55 0.52
CA ARG A 105 -17.42 1.59 1.43
C ARG A 105 -18.10 2.96 1.52
N SER A 106 -17.39 4.04 1.19
CA SER A 106 -17.97 5.40 1.27
C SER A 106 -19.02 5.69 0.19
N ALA A 107 -19.20 4.79 -0.79
CA ALA A 107 -20.18 4.90 -1.88
C ALA A 107 -20.12 6.19 -2.71
N ARG A 108 -19.15 7.08 -2.46
CA ARG A 108 -18.94 8.34 -3.21
C ARG A 108 -18.68 8.10 -4.70
N TRP A 109 -18.19 6.92 -5.06
CA TRP A 109 -18.05 6.48 -6.44
C TRP A 109 -19.41 6.37 -7.17
N GLN A 110 -20.53 6.17 -6.46
CA GLN A 110 -21.87 6.15 -7.07
C GLN A 110 -22.32 7.52 -7.58
N GLN A 111 -21.67 8.61 -7.13
CA GLN A 111 -21.95 9.97 -7.61
C GLN A 111 -21.26 10.26 -8.95
N ILE A 112 -20.40 9.36 -9.44
CA ILE A 112 -19.72 9.51 -10.73
C ILE A 112 -20.72 9.12 -11.83
N ASN A 113 -21.37 10.12 -12.42
CA ASN A 113 -22.31 9.91 -13.51
C ASN A 113 -21.56 9.74 -14.84
N ILE A 114 -21.19 8.50 -15.15
CA ILE A 114 -20.57 8.10 -16.43
C ILE A 114 -21.51 8.24 -17.65
N TRP A 115 -22.81 8.53 -17.44
CA TRP A 115 -23.82 8.59 -18.50
C TRP A 115 -24.26 10.02 -18.84
N GLY A 116 -24.03 11.01 -17.97
CA GLY A 116 -24.50 12.39 -18.14
C GLY A 116 -23.98 13.10 -19.40
N THR A 117 -22.90 12.60 -20.01
CA THR A 117 -22.33 13.14 -21.26
C THR A 117 -23.04 12.64 -22.52
N ARG A 118 -23.78 11.52 -22.47
CA ARG A 118 -24.49 10.98 -23.65
C ARG A 118 -25.78 11.73 -23.95
N ASP A 119 -26.50 12.19 -22.92
CA ASP A 119 -27.78 12.90 -23.09
C ASP A 119 -27.60 14.33 -23.62
N ALA A 120 -26.48 14.98 -23.33
CA ALA A 120 -26.16 16.29 -23.89
C ALA A 120 -25.84 16.25 -25.39
N ALA A 121 -25.41 15.09 -25.91
CA ALA A 121 -25.07 14.91 -27.32
C ALA A 121 -26.27 14.48 -28.19
N SER A 122 -27.33 13.92 -27.60
CA SER A 122 -28.53 13.45 -28.30
C SER A 122 -29.71 14.45 -28.27
N GLY A 123 -29.67 15.47 -27.41
CA GLY A 123 -30.72 16.49 -27.30
C GLY A 123 -30.58 17.70 -28.24
N GLY A 124 -29.59 17.70 -29.13
CA GLY A 124 -29.35 18.75 -30.12
C GLY A 124 -29.65 18.29 -31.54
N SER A 125 -30.91 17.99 -31.85
CA SER A 125 -31.39 17.74 -33.22
C SER A 125 -32.78 18.33 -33.41
#